data_AF-A0A3P3DYG4-F1
#
_entry.id   AF-A0A3P3DYG4-F1
#
_cell.length_a   1.000
_cell.length_b   1.000
_cell.length_c   1.000
_cell.angle_alpha   90.00
_cell.angle_beta   90.00
_cell.angle_gamma   90.00
#
_symmetry.space_group_name_H-M   'P 1'
#
loop_
_entity.id
_entity.type
_entity.pdbx_description
1 polymer ?
#
loop_
_entity_poly.entity_id
_entity_poly.type
_entity_poly.pdbx_seq_one_letter_code
_entity_poly.pdbx_strand_id
1 'polypeptide(L)'
;MSIIIKFTRVEDPDFSPFDLGNIDIAKNTTRFSSDEEGRHAMILFVSISDFIHGLLSCYKGKKRVEFVGADSSFSIIFLRKDKGIQLIRKKETIECSWREIFESTISGINNAIKINESKIDWNHAVFSDLNDAKIELEKTLRELR
;
A
#
# COMPACT_ATOMS: atom_id res chain seq x y z
N MET A 1 -7.74 18.29 -0.44
CA MET A 1 -8.37 16.97 -0.23
C MET A 1 -7.31 16.01 0.26
N SER A 2 -7.66 15.13 1.20
CA SER A 2 -6.78 14.05 1.68
C SER A 2 -6.58 12.98 0.60
N ILE A 3 -5.44 12.31 0.65
CA ILE A 3 -5.19 11.11 -0.17
C ILE A 3 -6.06 9.95 0.31
N ILE A 4 -6.51 9.09 -0.59
CA ILE A 4 -7.27 7.87 -0.28
C ILE A 4 -6.47 6.69 -0.82
N ILE A 5 -6.31 5.65 0.00
CA ILE A 5 -5.69 4.38 -0.41
C ILE A 5 -6.66 3.25 -0.12
N LYS A 6 -6.89 2.40 -1.11
CA LYS A 6 -7.72 1.21 -0.99
C LYS A 6 -6.96 0.00 -1.50
N PHE A 7 -7.13 -1.11 -0.78
CA PHE A 7 -6.69 -2.42 -1.20
C PHE A 7 -7.93 -3.30 -1.36
N THR A 8 -8.05 -4.00 -2.48
CA THR A 8 -9.24 -4.78 -2.80
C THR A 8 -8.83 -6.12 -3.34
N ARG A 9 -9.28 -7.19 -2.69
CA ARG A 9 -9.11 -8.58 -3.15
C ARG A 9 -9.95 -8.80 -4.40
N VAL A 10 -9.39 -9.42 -5.43
CA VAL A 10 -10.17 -9.97 -6.54
C VAL A 10 -10.87 -11.22 -6.00
N GLU A 11 -12.19 -11.25 -6.04
CA GLU A 11 -12.96 -12.33 -5.41
C GLU A 11 -12.70 -13.68 -6.10
N ASP A 12 -11.91 -14.51 -5.43
CA ASP A 12 -11.81 -15.95 -5.67
C ASP A 12 -12.68 -16.70 -4.63
N PRO A 13 -13.42 -17.76 -5.02
CA PRO A 13 -14.14 -18.62 -4.08
C PRO A 13 -13.28 -19.15 -2.93
N ASP A 14 -12.02 -19.47 -3.19
CA ASP A 14 -11.10 -19.96 -2.17
C ASP A 14 -10.21 -18.82 -1.66
N PHE A 15 -10.14 -18.66 -0.35
CA PHE A 15 -9.27 -17.65 0.25
C PHE A 15 -7.84 -18.17 0.35
N SER A 16 -6.90 -17.37 -0.13
CA SER A 16 -5.47 -17.66 -0.08
C SER A 16 -4.67 -16.44 0.39
N PRO A 17 -3.60 -16.63 1.18
CA PRO A 17 -2.62 -15.58 1.45
C PRO A 17 -1.96 -15.04 0.17
N PHE A 18 -2.06 -15.78 -0.94
CA PHE A 18 -1.53 -15.39 -2.25
C PHE A 18 -2.61 -14.84 -3.19
N ASP A 19 -3.79 -14.52 -2.68
CA ASP A 19 -4.88 -13.99 -3.49
C ASP A 19 -4.47 -12.71 -4.23
N LEU A 20 -4.94 -12.63 -5.48
CA LEU A 20 -4.76 -11.43 -6.28
C LEU A 20 -5.64 -10.30 -5.76
N GLY A 21 -5.18 -9.08 -5.97
CA GLY A 21 -5.90 -7.89 -5.59
C GLY A 21 -5.36 -6.65 -6.27
N ASN A 22 -6.00 -5.54 -5.94
CA ASN A 22 -5.72 -4.24 -6.51
C ASN A 22 -5.41 -3.21 -5.43
N ILE A 23 -4.54 -2.27 -5.79
CA ILE A 23 -4.31 -1.04 -5.05
C ILE A 23 -4.88 0.14 -5.84
N ASP A 24 -5.58 1.01 -5.12
CA ASP A 24 -6.09 2.27 -5.64
C ASP A 24 -5.63 3.42 -4.76
N ILE A 25 -4.94 4.40 -5.36
CA ILE A 25 -4.45 5.58 -4.68
C ILE A 25 -5.00 6.80 -5.40
N ALA A 26 -5.76 7.63 -4.71
CA ALA A 26 -6.39 8.81 -5.31
C ALA A 26 -6.15 10.07 -4.46
N LYS A 27 -5.86 11.19 -5.14
CA LYS A 27 -5.85 12.53 -4.53
C LYS A 27 -6.25 13.56 -5.58
N ASN A 28 -7.23 14.40 -5.25
CA ASN A 28 -7.83 15.36 -6.19
C ASN A 28 -8.32 14.64 -7.47
N THR A 29 -7.83 15.03 -8.64
CA THR A 29 -8.16 14.43 -9.95
C THR A 29 -7.22 13.31 -10.37
N THR A 30 -6.14 13.07 -9.62
CA THR A 30 -5.12 12.06 -9.98
C THR A 30 -5.42 10.76 -9.26
N ARG A 31 -5.39 9.65 -9.99
CA ARG A 31 -5.63 8.29 -9.49
C ARG A 31 -4.60 7.33 -10.07
N PHE A 32 -4.01 6.51 -9.22
CA PHE A 32 -3.19 5.37 -9.61
C PHE A 32 -3.95 4.11 -9.24
N SER A 33 -4.33 3.30 -10.23
CA SER A 33 -4.97 2.02 -9.97
C SER A 33 -4.21 0.89 -10.68
N SER A 34 -4.03 -0.23 -9.97
CA SER A 34 -3.54 -1.47 -10.59
C SER A 34 -4.61 -2.14 -11.46
N ASP A 35 -5.87 -1.72 -11.35
CA ASP A 35 -6.97 -2.28 -12.13
C ASP A 35 -7.19 -1.57 -13.50
N GLU A 36 -6.44 -0.50 -13.79
CA GLU A 36 -6.62 0.34 -14.99
C GLU A 36 -6.56 -0.41 -16.33
N GLU A 37 -5.94 -1.59 -16.37
CA GLU A 37 -5.78 -2.39 -17.58
C GLU A 37 -6.26 -3.86 -17.40
N GLY A 38 -6.94 -4.17 -16.29
CA GLY A 38 -7.45 -5.52 -15.98
C GLY A 38 -6.39 -6.63 -15.91
N ARG A 39 -5.10 -6.26 -15.89
CA ARG A 39 -3.95 -7.17 -16.04
C ARG A 39 -2.87 -6.99 -14.98
N HIS A 40 -3.00 -6.02 -14.08
CA HIS A 40 -1.97 -5.71 -13.09
C HIS A 40 -2.39 -6.05 -11.66
N ALA A 41 -3.36 -6.96 -11.51
CA ALA A 41 -3.65 -7.53 -10.21
C ALA A 41 -2.36 -8.12 -9.64
N MET A 42 -2.13 -7.86 -8.37
CA MET A 42 -0.91 -8.21 -7.66
C MET A 42 -1.23 -9.18 -6.54
N ILE A 43 -0.28 -9.99 -6.11
CA ILE A 43 -0.44 -10.81 -4.90
C ILE A 43 -0.67 -9.85 -3.73
N LEU A 44 -1.91 -9.76 -3.26
CA LEU A 44 -2.41 -8.58 -2.56
C LEU A 44 -1.68 -8.37 -1.25
N PHE A 45 -1.70 -9.38 -0.38
CA PHE A 45 -1.20 -9.24 0.98
C PHE A 45 0.31 -9.08 1.03
N VAL A 46 1.04 -9.77 0.14
CA VAL A 46 2.48 -9.57 -0.06
C VAL A 46 2.77 -8.14 -0.52
N SER A 47 2.02 -7.66 -1.53
CA SER A 47 2.20 -6.32 -2.09
C SER A 47 1.89 -5.22 -1.09
N ILE A 48 0.93 -5.43 -0.17
CA ILE A 48 0.65 -4.47 0.92
C ILE A 48 1.87 -4.35 1.83
N SER A 49 2.46 -5.46 2.28
CA SER A 49 3.66 -5.44 3.12
C SER A 49 4.82 -4.73 2.42
N ASP A 50 5.06 -5.04 1.14
CA ASP A 50 6.11 -4.41 0.35
C ASP A 50 5.88 -2.91 0.13
N PHE A 51 4.62 -2.51 -0.08
CA PHE A 51 4.24 -1.10 -0.17
C PHE A 51 4.57 -0.36 1.13
N ILE A 52 4.25 -0.94 2.29
CA ILE A 52 4.56 -0.36 3.61
C ILE A 52 6.08 -0.26 3.81
N HIS A 53 6.82 -1.34 3.55
CA HIS A 53 8.28 -1.33 3.66
C HIS A 53 8.93 -0.29 2.74
N GLY A 54 8.38 -0.11 1.54
CA GLY A 54 8.82 0.91 0.60
C GLY A 54 8.59 2.33 1.15
N LEU A 55 7.39 2.60 1.68
CA LEU A 55 7.06 3.87 2.33
C LEU A 55 7.97 4.17 3.52
N LEU A 56 8.13 3.20 4.43
CA LEU A 56 8.97 3.33 5.63
C LEU A 56 10.44 3.53 5.25
N SER A 57 10.94 2.81 4.25
CA SER A 57 12.31 3.00 3.75
C SER A 57 12.54 4.40 3.20
N CYS A 58 11.57 4.94 2.47
CA CYS A 58 11.60 6.30 1.93
C CYS A 58 11.60 7.34 3.07
N TYR A 59 10.70 7.17 4.04
CA TYR A 59 10.61 8.02 5.22
C TYR A 59 11.87 7.99 6.10
N LYS A 60 12.52 6.84 6.27
CA LYS A 60 13.69 6.68 7.13
C LYS A 60 15.00 7.17 6.53
N GLY A 61 15.09 7.34 5.20
CA GLY A 61 16.30 7.93 4.60
C GLY A 61 16.47 7.75 3.11
N LYS A 62 15.83 6.76 2.48
CA LYS A 62 16.00 6.55 1.03
C LYS A 62 15.32 7.68 0.26
N LYS A 63 16.08 8.40 -0.57
CA LYS A 63 15.55 9.51 -1.37
C LYS A 63 14.51 9.05 -2.39
N ARG A 64 14.75 7.91 -3.03
CA ARG A 64 13.89 7.29 -4.05
C ARG A 64 13.73 5.81 -3.73
N VAL A 65 12.51 5.33 -3.70
CA VAL A 65 12.15 3.91 -3.59
C VAL A 65 11.17 3.58 -4.70
N GLU A 66 11.26 2.39 -5.26
CA GLU A 66 10.31 1.91 -6.27
C GLU A 66 9.55 0.74 -5.68
N PHE A 67 8.24 0.90 -5.56
CA PHE A 67 7.33 -0.18 -5.26
C PHE A 67 6.92 -0.84 -6.57
N VAL A 68 7.00 -2.17 -6.63
CA VAL A 68 6.49 -2.99 -7.72
C VAL A 68 5.52 -3.99 -7.10
N GLY A 69 4.28 -4.03 -7.60
CA GLY A 69 3.30 -5.00 -7.13
C GLY A 69 3.80 -6.42 -7.39
N ALA A 70 3.68 -7.30 -6.39
CA ALA A 70 4.15 -8.67 -6.52
C ALA A 70 3.37 -9.38 -7.64
N ASP A 71 4.11 -10.02 -8.56
CA ASP A 71 3.58 -10.67 -9.77
C ASP A 71 2.82 -9.72 -10.72
N SER A 72 3.14 -8.42 -10.69
CA SER A 72 2.47 -7.39 -11.47
C SER A 72 3.45 -6.43 -12.12
N SER A 73 3.06 -5.83 -13.25
CA SER A 73 3.82 -4.74 -13.88
C SER A 73 3.46 -3.35 -13.31
N PHE A 74 2.55 -3.31 -12.33
CA PHE A 74 2.20 -2.08 -11.64
C PHE A 74 3.37 -1.61 -10.75
N SER A 75 3.88 -0.41 -10.99
CA SER A 75 4.89 0.22 -10.14
C SER A 75 4.57 1.66 -9.79
N ILE A 76 5.08 2.10 -8.65
CA ILE A 76 4.99 3.47 -8.16
C ILE A 76 6.36 3.87 -7.61
N ILE A 77 6.86 5.02 -8.03
CA ILE A 77 8.07 5.60 -7.46
C ILE A 77 7.68 6.49 -6.28
N PHE A 78 8.28 6.20 -5.13
CA PHE A 78 8.24 7.04 -3.94
C PHE A 78 9.45 7.95 -3.94
N LEU A 79 9.22 9.25 -3.97
CA LEU A 79 10.27 10.26 -3.88
C LEU A 79 10.08 11.07 -2.60
N ARG A 80 11.08 11.03 -1.73
CA ARG A 80 11.10 11.81 -0.49
C ARG A 80 11.12 13.31 -0.78
N LYS A 81 10.28 14.05 -0.07
CA LYS A 81 10.28 15.51 0.02
C LYS A 81 10.47 15.93 1.48
N ASP A 82 10.81 17.19 1.71
CA ASP A 82 11.15 17.69 3.06
C ASP A 82 10.04 17.45 4.09
N LYS A 83 8.77 17.68 3.70
CA LYS A 83 7.59 17.55 4.57
C LYS A 83 6.64 16.43 4.16
N GLY A 84 7.05 15.56 3.25
CA GLY A 84 6.15 14.55 2.70
C GLY A 84 6.76 13.68 1.63
N ILE A 85 5.90 13.17 0.77
CA ILE A 85 6.23 12.23 -0.27
C ILE A 85 5.56 12.64 -1.58
N GLN A 86 6.27 12.40 -2.67
CA GLN A 86 5.72 12.40 -4.02
C GLN A 86 5.66 10.97 -4.52
N LEU A 87 4.47 10.53 -4.93
CA LEU A 87 4.22 9.28 -5.64
C LEU A 87 4.19 9.59 -7.14
N ILE A 88 4.95 8.84 -7.93
CA ILE A 88 5.05 9.03 -9.38
C ILE A 88 4.70 7.72 -10.07
N ARG A 89 3.77 7.78 -11.02
CA ARG A 89 3.46 6.66 -11.91
C ARG A 89 3.21 7.19 -13.31
N LYS A 90 3.81 6.55 -14.32
CA LYS A 90 3.77 7.01 -15.71
C LYS A 90 4.15 8.51 -15.80
N LYS A 91 3.25 9.40 -16.23
CA LYS A 91 3.48 10.85 -16.32
C LYS A 91 2.74 11.65 -15.24
N GLU A 92 2.17 10.98 -14.25
CA GLU A 92 1.32 11.57 -13.24
C GLU A 92 1.95 11.51 -11.85
N THR A 93 1.60 12.47 -11.00
CA THR A 93 2.17 12.61 -9.67
C THR A 93 1.10 12.90 -8.62
N ILE A 94 1.25 12.29 -7.45
CA ILE A 94 0.47 12.60 -6.24
C ILE A 94 1.45 13.06 -5.16
N GLU A 95 1.27 14.27 -4.63
CA GLU A 95 2.05 14.76 -3.49
C GLU A 95 1.19 14.84 -2.23
N CYS A 96 1.73 14.38 -1.10
CA CYS A 96 1.05 14.42 0.19
C CYS A 96 2.04 14.46 1.35
N SER A 97 1.57 14.85 2.53
CA SER A 97 2.37 14.79 3.75
C SER A 97 2.60 13.34 4.20
N TRP A 98 3.64 13.12 5.00
CA TRP A 98 3.90 11.81 5.61
C TRP A 98 2.74 11.31 6.48
N ARG A 99 2.08 12.24 7.18
CA ARG A 99 0.88 11.93 7.96
C ARG A 99 -0.25 11.42 7.08
N GLU A 100 -0.60 12.17 6.03
CA GLU A 100 -1.66 11.80 5.08
C GLU A 100 -1.43 10.42 4.48
N ILE A 101 -0.23 10.14 3.97
CA ILE A 101 0.05 8.85 3.32
C ILE A 101 -0.03 7.69 4.31
N PHE A 102 0.49 7.84 5.54
CA PHE A 102 0.47 6.78 6.54
C PHE A 102 -0.94 6.51 7.06
N GLU A 103 -1.71 7.56 7.39
CA GLU A 103 -3.10 7.43 7.84
C GLU A 103 -3.96 6.74 6.77
N SER A 104 -3.85 7.15 5.51
CA SER A 104 -4.61 6.53 4.42
C SER A 104 -4.16 5.10 4.13
N THR A 105 -2.86 4.80 4.25
CA THR A 105 -2.35 3.43 4.12
C THR A 105 -2.91 2.54 5.23
N ILE A 106 -2.85 2.97 6.50
CA ILE A 106 -3.41 2.23 7.64
C ILE A 106 -4.92 2.02 7.47
N SER A 107 -5.65 3.05 7.04
CA SER A 107 -7.09 2.95 6.76
C SER A 107 -7.38 1.90 5.67
N GLY A 108 -6.62 1.92 4.58
CA GLY A 108 -6.72 0.94 3.50
C GLY A 108 -6.45 -0.50 3.98
N ILE A 109 -5.39 -0.69 4.78
CA ILE A 109 -5.02 -2.00 5.35
C ILE A 109 -6.11 -2.51 6.28
N ASN A 110 -6.58 -1.67 7.21
CA ASN A 110 -7.62 -2.06 8.17
C ASN A 110 -8.91 -2.46 7.46
N ASN A 111 -9.27 -1.77 6.38
CA ASN A 111 -10.42 -2.15 5.57
C ASN A 111 -10.22 -3.51 4.88
N ALA A 112 -9.04 -3.75 4.28
CA ALA A 112 -8.73 -5.03 3.64
C ALA A 112 -8.72 -6.20 4.63
N ILE A 113 -8.16 -6.00 5.83
CA ILE A 113 -8.18 -7.00 6.91
C ILE A 113 -9.60 -7.25 7.36
N LYS A 114 -10.37 -6.20 7.68
CA LYS A 114 -11.75 -6.33 8.19
C LYS A 114 -12.66 -7.12 7.24
N ILE A 115 -12.55 -6.90 5.94
CA ILE A 115 -13.34 -7.62 4.93
C ILE A 115 -13.01 -9.12 4.92
N ASN A 116 -11.78 -9.50 5.29
CA ASN A 116 -11.28 -10.87 5.23
C ASN A 116 -10.99 -11.47 6.62
N GLU A 117 -11.46 -10.85 7.70
CA GLU A 117 -11.01 -11.12 9.08
C GLU A 117 -11.20 -12.59 9.49
N SER A 118 -12.34 -13.19 9.13
CA SER A 118 -12.65 -14.58 9.45
C SER A 118 -11.82 -15.61 8.67
N LYS A 119 -11.07 -15.17 7.65
CA LYS A 119 -10.31 -16.02 6.74
C LYS A 119 -8.80 -15.91 6.97
N ILE A 120 -8.34 -14.87 7.67
CA ILE A 120 -6.91 -14.62 7.92
C ILE A 120 -6.41 -15.54 9.04
N ASP A 121 -5.42 -16.38 8.71
CA ASP A 121 -4.63 -17.12 9.69
C ASP A 121 -3.34 -16.35 10.02
N TRP A 122 -3.31 -15.68 11.18
CA TRP A 122 -2.15 -14.90 11.60
C TRP A 122 -0.88 -15.73 11.86
N ASN A 123 -0.96 -17.06 11.90
CA ASN A 123 0.23 -17.92 11.96
C ASN A 123 0.89 -18.12 10.59
N HIS A 124 0.20 -17.79 9.50
CA HIS A 124 0.77 -17.85 8.16
C HIS A 124 1.77 -16.70 7.95
N ALA A 125 2.94 -17.00 7.39
CA ALA A 125 4.03 -16.05 7.23
C ALA A 125 3.61 -14.74 6.54
N VAL A 126 2.85 -14.81 5.43
CA VAL A 126 2.38 -13.61 4.71
C VAL A 126 1.54 -12.67 5.60
N PHE A 127 0.67 -13.22 6.45
CA PHE A 127 -0.18 -12.43 7.33
C PHE A 127 0.57 -11.92 8.55
N SER A 128 1.51 -12.72 9.08
CA SER A 128 2.45 -12.26 10.12
C SER A 128 3.28 -11.07 9.63
N ASP A 129 3.89 -11.16 8.45
CA ASP A 129 4.69 -10.09 7.85
C ASP A 129 3.86 -8.82 7.61
N LEU A 130 2.62 -8.98 7.14
CA LEU A 130 1.67 -7.87 6.98
C LEU A 130 1.36 -7.19 8.33
N ASN A 131 1.13 -7.98 9.37
CA ASN A 131 0.85 -7.44 10.70
C ASN A 131 2.07 -6.69 11.26
N ASP A 132 3.27 -7.23 11.11
CA ASP A 132 4.51 -6.60 11.57
C ASP A 132 4.76 -5.27 10.83
N ALA A 133 4.61 -5.26 9.50
CA ALA A 133 4.71 -4.05 8.70
C ALA A 133 3.69 -2.99 9.13
N LYS A 134 2.43 -3.40 9.37
CA LYS A 134 1.37 -2.51 9.88
C LYS A 134 1.71 -1.92 11.26
N ILE A 135 2.19 -2.74 12.20
CA ILE A 135 2.59 -2.28 13.54
C ILE A 135 3.71 -1.25 13.44
N GLU A 136 4.69 -1.49 12.58
CA GLU A 136 5.80 -0.56 12.34
C GLU A 136 5.31 0.77 11.74
N LEU A 137 4.38 0.72 10.79
CA LEU A 137 3.76 1.90 10.20
C LEU A 137 2.99 2.72 11.23
N GLU A 138 2.18 2.07 12.07
CA GLU A 138 1.43 2.72 13.14
C GLU A 138 2.35 3.36 14.19
N LYS A 139 3.44 2.68 14.56
CA LYS A 139 4.47 3.24 15.45
C LYS A 139 5.08 4.49 14.83
N THR A 140 5.47 4.43 13.56
CA THR A 140 6.06 5.55 12.83
C THR A 140 5.09 6.73 12.74
N LEU A 141 3.79 6.48 12.52
CA LEU A 141 2.76 7.52 12.51
C LEU A 141 2.62 8.22 13.87
N ARG A 142 2.71 7.49 14.98
CA ARG A 142 2.68 8.08 16.32
C ARG A 142 3.90 8.96 16.61
N GLU A 143 5.04 8.66 15.99
CA GLU A 143 6.30 9.40 16.15
C GLU A 143 6.40 10.64 15.26
N LEU A 144 5.56 10.76 14.22
CA LEU A 144 5.41 11.98 13.42
C LEU A 144 4.83 13.09 14.31
N ARG A 145 5.71 13.98 14.78
CA ARG A 145 5.34 15.21 15.51
C ARG A 145 4.63 16.19 14.59
#